data_AF-A0A315U014-F1
#
_entry.id   AF-A0A315U014-F1
#
_cell.length_a   1.000
_cell.length_b   1.000
_cell.length_c   1.000
_cell.angle_alpha   90.00
_cell.angle_beta   90.00
_cell.angle_gamma   90.00
#
_symmetry.space_group_name_H-M   'P 1'
#
loop_
_entity.id
_entity.type
_entity.pdbx_description
1 polymer ?
#
loop_
_entity_poly.entity_id
_entity_poly.type
_entity_poly.pdbx_seq_one_letter_code
_entity_poly.pdbx_strand_id
1 'polypeptide(L)' 'MRSFLSAFATRLRRDQRGATAVEYGIMVSLIAVVIIVAVTLLGTTMKNTFNQVQCQVSGKTWTAATSTCA' A
#
# COMPACT_ATOMS: atom_id res chain seq x y z
N MET A 1 2.77 42.57 21.33
CA MET A 1 3.25 41.56 20.37
C MET A 1 3.30 40.12 20.93
N ARG A 2 2.69 39.81 22.08
CA ARG A 2 2.67 38.46 22.68
C ARG A 2 1.32 37.72 22.50
N SER A 3 0.29 38.41 22.00
CA SER A 3 -1.09 37.91 21.84
C SER A 3 -1.27 36.93 20.68
N PHE A 4 -0.52 37.09 19.58
CA PHE A 4 -0.61 36.20 18.42
C PHE A 4 -0.02 34.82 18.69
N LEU A 5 1.10 34.74 19.43
CA LEU A 5 1.70 33.45 19.80
C LEU A 5 0.82 32.66 20.79
N SER A 6 0.15 33.33 21.73
CA SER A 6 -0.74 32.64 22.68
C SER A 6 -2.02 32.11 22.03
N ALA A 7 -2.52 32.77 20.97
CA ALA A 7 -3.69 32.29 20.22
C ALA A 7 -3.42 30.99 19.43
N PHE A 8 -2.23 30.88 18.82
CA PHE A 8 -1.79 29.64 18.17
C PHE A 8 -1.49 28.53 19.19
N ALA A 9 -0.76 28.85 20.27
CA ALA A 9 -0.45 27.88 21.33
C ALA A 9 -1.71 27.32 22.02
N THR A 10 -2.78 28.11 22.13
CA THR A 10 -4.05 27.65 22.72
C THR A 10 -4.88 26.79 21.74
N ARG A 11 -4.77 27.01 20.41
CA ARG A 11 -5.37 26.11 19.40
C ARG A 11 -4.68 24.74 19.38
N LEU A 12 -3.35 24.71 19.36
CA LEU A 12 -2.55 23.47 19.46
C LEU A 12 -2.81 22.70 20.77
N ARG A 13 -3.05 23.39 21.89
CA ARG A 13 -3.42 22.74 23.17
C ARG A 13 -4.87 22.28 23.26
N ARG A 14 -5.76 22.79 22.40
CA ARG A 14 -7.21 22.47 22.41
C ARG A 14 -7.58 21.40 21.38
N ASP A 15 -6.70 21.09 20.43
CA ASP A 15 -6.85 20.03 19.45
C ASP A 15 -6.37 18.66 19.96
N GLN A 16 -7.04 18.13 20.98
CA GLN A 16 -6.96 16.69 21.33
C GLN A 16 -7.35 15.79 20.14
N ARG A 17 -8.08 16.34 19.16
CA ARG A 17 -8.41 15.71 17.87
C ARG A 17 -7.19 15.40 17.01
N GLY A 18 -6.10 16.17 17.13
CA GLY A 18 -4.85 15.94 16.40
C GLY A 18 -4.03 14.78 16.99
N ALA A 19 -4.01 14.65 18.32
CA ALA A 19 -3.38 13.52 18.98
C ALA A 19 -4.09 12.19 18.64
N THR A 20 -5.43 12.19 18.63
CA THR A 20 -6.22 11.01 18.21
C THR A 20 -6.03 10.67 16.72
N ALA A 21 -5.74 11.65 15.86
CA ALA A 21 -5.51 11.39 14.43
C ALA A 21 -4.25 10.55 14.19
N VAL A 22 -3.23 10.68 15.05
CA VAL A 22 -1.98 9.91 14.95
C VAL A 22 -2.18 8.47 15.41
N GLU A 23 -2.97 8.24 16.45
CA GLU A 23 -3.28 6.89 16.96
C GLU A 23 -4.03 6.05 15.91
N TYR A 24 -5.11 6.62 15.35
CA TYR A 24 -5.83 5.96 14.25
C TYR A 24 -4.97 5.90 12.98
N GLY A 25 -4.09 6.87 12.75
CA GLY A 25 -3.13 6.87 11.65
C GLY A 25 -2.17 5.67 11.68
N ILE A 26 -1.66 5.31 12.86
CA ILE A 26 -0.79 4.14 13.01
C ILE A 26 -1.58 2.84 12.76
N MET A 27 -2.81 2.72 13.27
CA MET A 27 -3.65 1.54 13.02
C MET A 27 -3.94 1.34 11.53
N VAL A 28 -4.29 2.43 10.82
CA VAL A 28 -4.51 2.40 9.37
C VAL A 28 -3.22 2.09 8.61
N SER A 29 -2.07 2.62 9.07
CA SER A 29 -0.78 2.35 8.42
C SER A 29 -0.39 0.86 8.45
N LEU A 30 -0.68 0.15 9.54
CA LEU A 30 -0.44 -1.28 9.66
C LEU A 30 -1.30 -2.08 8.67
N ILE A 31 -2.57 -1.72 8.54
CA ILE A 31 -3.49 -2.32 7.56
C ILE A 31 -3.00 -2.04 6.13
N ALA A 32 -2.55 -0.82 5.86
CA ALA A 32 -2.03 -0.43 4.54
C ALA A 32 -0.83 -1.30 4.13
N VAL A 33 0.12 -1.57 5.03
CA VAL A 33 1.26 -2.46 4.77
C VAL A 33 0.80 -3.87 4.42
N VAL A 34 -0.16 -4.43 5.17
CA VAL A 34 -0.72 -5.77 4.89
C VAL A 34 -1.38 -5.81 3.51
N ILE A 35 -2.15 -4.79 3.15
CA ILE A 35 -2.80 -4.69 1.83
C ILE A 35 -1.73 -4.63 0.72
N ILE A 36 -0.67 -3.84 0.88
CA ILE A 36 0.42 -3.75 -0.11
C ILE A 36 1.06 -5.12 -0.33
N VAL A 37 1.37 -5.85 0.75
CA VAL A 37 1.93 -7.21 0.65
C VAL A 37 0.96 -8.17 -0.05
N ALA A 38 -0.32 -8.14 0.31
CA ALA A 38 -1.32 -9.00 -0.33
C ALA A 38 -1.48 -8.70 -1.82
N VAL A 39 -1.56 -7.43 -2.19
CA VAL A 39 -1.72 -7.00 -3.59
C VAL A 39 -0.47 -7.28 -4.41
N THR A 40 0.73 -7.16 -3.85
CA THR A 40 1.97 -7.51 -4.57
C THR A 40 2.03 -9.00 -4.88
N LEU A 41 1.73 -9.87 -3.91
CA LEU A 41 1.65 -11.31 -4.14
C LEU A 41 0.58 -11.68 -5.16
N LEU A 42 -0.62 -11.10 -5.04
CA LEU A 42 -1.69 -11.31 -6.02
C LEU A 42 -1.27 -10.84 -7.42
N GLY A 43 -0.63 -9.67 -7.52
CA GLY A 43 -0.11 -9.12 -8.77
C GLY A 43 0.91 -10.03 -9.44
N THR A 44 1.85 -10.62 -8.68
CA THR A 44 2.80 -11.60 -9.23
C THR A 44 2.10 -12.85 -9.77
N THR A 45 1.10 -13.35 -9.07
CA THR A 45 0.32 -14.52 -9.51
C THR A 45 -0.45 -14.21 -10.78
N MET A 46 -1.16 -13.07 -10.83
CA MET A 46 -1.88 -12.62 -12.03
C MET A 46 -0.95 -12.43 -13.22
N LYS A 47 0.21 -11.78 -13.03
CA LYS A 47 1.23 -11.60 -14.06
C LYS A 47 1.66 -12.94 -14.65
N ASN A 48 1.93 -13.93 -13.79
CA ASN A 48 2.33 -15.27 -14.22
C ASN A 48 1.22 -15.98 -15.01
N THR A 49 -0.04 -15.89 -14.56
CA THR A 49 -1.18 -16.47 -15.28
C THR A 49 -1.35 -15.82 -16.66
N PHE A 50 -1.30 -14.49 -16.75
CA PHE A 50 -1.41 -13.79 -18.04
C PHE A 50 -0.24 -14.13 -18.97
N ASN A 51 0.99 -14.22 -18.45
CA ASN A 51 2.15 -14.64 -19.24
C ASN A 51 2.03 -16.08 -19.74
N GLN A 52 1.48 -16.99 -18.92
CA GLN A 52 1.21 -18.37 -19.32
C GLN A 52 0.18 -18.42 -20.45
N VAL A 53 -0.94 -17.70 -20.31
CA VAL A 53 -1.98 -17.63 -21.35
C VAL A 53 -1.40 -17.04 -22.64
N GLN A 54 -0.66 -15.95 -22.56
CA GLN A 54 -0.01 -15.33 -23.73
C GLN A 54 0.95 -16.31 -24.41
N CYS A 55 1.68 -17.11 -23.64
CA CYS A 55 2.58 -18.13 -24.16
C CYS A 55 1.84 -19.22 -24.95
N GLN A 56 0.75 -19.74 -24.38
CA GLN A 56 -0.06 -20.77 -25.02
C GLN A 56 -0.77 -20.24 -26.28
N VAL A 57 -1.26 -18.99 -26.25
CA VAL A 57 -1.83 -18.33 -27.42
C VAL A 57 -0.79 -18.14 -28.54
N SER A 58 0.49 -17.97 -28.17
CA SER A 58 1.59 -17.87 -29.12
C SER A 58 2.08 -19.23 -29.66
N GLY A 59 1.42 -20.33 -29.30
CA GLY A 59 1.81 -21.69 -29.73
C GLY A 59 3.07 -22.23 -29.04
N LYS A 60 3.46 -21.62 -27.93
CA LYS A 60 4.69 -21.91 -27.19
C LYS A 60 4.41 -22.67 -25.89
N THR A 61 5.45 -23.27 -25.33
CA THR A 61 5.38 -24.06 -24.09
C THR A 61 5.81 -23.24 -22.88
N TRP A 62 4.98 -23.24 -21.84
CA TRP A 62 5.29 -22.55 -20.59
C TRP A 62 6.20 -23.40 -19.70
N THR A 63 7.30 -22.83 -19.24
CA THR A 63 8.23 -23.49 -18.30
C THR A 63 8.09 -22.87 -16.91
N ALA A 64 7.46 -23.60 -15.98
CA ALA A 64 7.14 -23.08 -14.65
C ALA A 64 8.38 -22.75 -13.79
N ALA A 65 9.50 -23.43 -14.02
CA ALA A 65 10.74 -23.24 -13.25
C ALA A 65 11.43 -21.88 -13.51
N THR A 66 11.29 -21.35 -14.71
CA THR A 66 11.91 -20.07 -15.12
C THR A 66 10.89 -18.97 -15.40
N SER A 67 9.58 -19.26 -15.33
CA SER A 67 8.49 -18.34 -15.70
C SER A 67 8.66 -17.74 -17.11
N THR A 68 9.22 -18.54 -18.01
CA THR A 68 9.53 -18.14 -19.39
C THR A 68 8.74 -18.96 -20.39
N CYS A 69 8.41 -18.29 -21.48
CA CYS A 69 7.76 -18.90 -22.63
C CYS A 69 8.82 -19.34 -23.65
N ALA A 70 8.86 -20.63 -23.96
CA ALA A 70 9.74 -21.23 -24.97
C ALA A 70 8.94 -21.62 -26.21
#